data_AF-A0A2H0Z6G3-F1
#
_entry.id   AF-A0A2H0Z6G3-F1
#
_cell.length_a   1.000
_cell.length_b   1.000
_cell.length_c   1.000
_cell.angle_alpha   90.00
_cell.angle_beta   90.00
_cell.angle_gamma   90.00
#
_symmetry.space_group_name_H-M   'P 1'
#
loop_
_entity.id
_entity.type
_entity.pdbx_description
1 polymer ?
#
loop_
_entity_poly.entity_id
_entity_poly.type
_entity_poly.pdbx_seq_one_letter_code
_entity_poly.pdbx_strand_id
1 'polypeptide(L)'
;TPTFGKRYVFADMTQKTVSANIRVNWTFTPVLSLQFFVQPLFSTGKYDTFKQLKKAGSMDYEVYGKNGSSITYLSENNSYSVVPSDLNAGNYGWIGYPGGYLIDNPNFNYKSFKANMVLRWEFNPGSTLYFVWTHDKQDFRNPGTLRLNKDFSSLMEAPPNNIFLVKVSYWFDAAKW
;
A
#
# COMPACT_ATOMS: atom_id res chain seq x y z
N THR A 1 -28.90 21.49 0.74
CA THR A 1 -27.96 20.64 -0.02
C THR A 1 -28.72 19.49 -0.67
N PRO A 2 -28.26 18.97 -1.83
CA PRO A 2 -29.07 18.09 -2.69
C PRO A 2 -29.36 16.67 -2.14
N THR A 3 -28.75 16.25 -1.04
CA THR A 3 -28.91 14.90 -0.46
C THR A 3 -29.12 14.94 1.06
N PHE A 4 -30.39 15.09 1.49
CA PHE A 4 -30.82 15.00 2.91
C PHE A 4 -30.00 15.87 3.88
N GLY A 5 -29.64 17.09 3.47
CA GLY A 5 -28.89 18.01 4.34
C GLY A 5 -27.39 17.70 4.44
N LYS A 6 -26.90 16.62 3.82
CA LYS A 6 -25.47 16.26 3.76
C LYS A 6 -24.91 16.45 2.35
N ARG A 7 -23.58 16.53 2.24
CA ARG A 7 -22.86 16.56 0.98
C ARG A 7 -21.96 15.35 0.93
N TYR A 8 -22.25 14.44 0.01
CA TYR A 8 -21.45 13.25 -0.24
C TYR A 8 -20.58 13.48 -1.46
N VAL A 9 -19.28 13.24 -1.30
CA VAL A 9 -18.30 13.38 -2.36
C VAL A 9 -17.93 12.01 -2.87
N PHE A 10 -17.90 11.89 -4.19
CA PHE A 10 -17.48 10.72 -4.94
C PHE A 10 -16.30 11.11 -5.82
N ALA A 11 -15.52 10.13 -6.25
CA ALA A 11 -14.41 10.31 -7.18
C ALA A 11 -14.26 9.03 -8.00
N ASP A 12 -13.70 9.15 -9.20
CA ASP A 12 -13.31 8.00 -9.99
C ASP A 12 -11.95 7.50 -9.50
N MET A 13 -11.80 6.18 -9.34
CA MET A 13 -10.57 5.56 -8.86
C MET A 13 -9.93 4.72 -9.96
N THR A 14 -8.69 5.06 -10.31
CA THR A 14 -7.82 4.20 -11.10
C THR A 14 -6.80 3.53 -10.18
N GLN A 15 -6.93 2.21 -10.02
CA GLN A 15 -6.00 1.42 -9.21
C GLN A 15 -5.10 0.56 -10.10
N LYS A 16 -3.81 0.49 -9.75
CA LYS A 16 -2.83 -0.38 -10.39
C LYS A 16 -2.13 -1.22 -9.33
N THR A 17 -2.15 -2.54 -9.51
CA THR A 17 -1.55 -3.50 -8.58
C THR A 17 -0.61 -4.44 -9.31
N VAL A 18 0.57 -4.63 -8.74
CA VAL A 18 1.56 -5.64 -9.15
C VAL A 18 1.92 -6.45 -7.93
N SER A 19 1.78 -7.78 -8.03
CA SER A 19 2.05 -8.69 -6.93
C SER A 19 2.56 -10.02 -7.44
N ALA A 20 3.35 -10.70 -6.61
CA ALA A 20 3.73 -12.09 -6.86
C ALA A 20 3.70 -12.89 -5.55
N ASN A 21 3.52 -14.20 -5.67
CA ASN A 21 3.71 -15.15 -4.59
C ASN A 21 4.71 -16.20 -5.07
N ILE A 22 5.92 -16.17 -4.52
CA ILE A 22 7.04 -16.99 -4.99
C ILE A 22 7.40 -17.96 -3.87
N ARG A 23 7.40 -19.26 -4.15
CA ARG A 23 7.83 -20.30 -3.22
C ARG A 23 8.87 -21.19 -3.89
N VAL A 24 10.03 -21.31 -3.26
CA VAL A 24 11.15 -22.14 -3.69
C VAL A 24 11.40 -23.19 -2.62
N ASN A 25 11.31 -24.45 -3.00
CA ASN A 25 11.74 -25.58 -2.18
C ASN A 25 12.94 -26.21 -2.87
N TRP A 26 14.10 -26.14 -2.24
CA TRP A 26 15.35 -26.61 -2.81
C TRP A 26 16.00 -27.64 -1.90
N THR A 27 16.34 -28.80 -2.44
CA THR A 27 17.10 -29.84 -1.73
C THR A 27 18.50 -29.88 -2.34
N PHE A 28 19.49 -29.30 -1.64
CA PHE A 28 20.87 -29.22 -2.12
C PHE A 28 21.55 -30.59 -2.05
N THR A 29 21.31 -31.32 -0.96
CA THR A 29 21.75 -32.70 -0.73
C THR A 29 20.66 -33.44 0.07
N PRO A 30 20.73 -34.77 0.24
CA PRO A 30 19.77 -35.50 1.10
C PRO A 30 19.71 -34.98 2.55
N VAL A 31 20.76 -34.27 2.99
CA VAL A 31 20.90 -33.73 4.35
C VAL A 31 20.80 -32.20 4.41
N LEU A 32 20.64 -31.50 3.30
CA LEU A 32 20.60 -30.03 3.26
C LEU A 32 19.46 -29.53 2.37
N SER A 33 18.49 -28.84 2.96
CA SER A 33 17.32 -28.31 2.26
C SER A 33 16.98 -26.88 2.68
N LEU A 34 16.42 -26.12 1.75
CA LEU A 34 15.96 -24.75 1.91
C LEU A 34 14.51 -24.62 1.45
N GLN A 35 13.69 -24.00 2.28
CA GLN A 35 12.38 -23.49 1.89
C GLN A 35 12.43 -21.98 1.95
N PHE A 36 12.05 -21.32 0.86
CA PHE A 36 12.05 -19.88 0.75
C PHE A 36 10.73 -19.40 0.16
N PHE A 37 10.13 -18.40 0.79
CA PHE A 37 8.88 -17.79 0.36
C PHE A 37 9.07 -16.28 0.30
N VAL A 38 8.59 -15.66 -0.78
CA VAL A 38 8.63 -14.21 -0.98
C VAL A 38 7.33 -13.72 -1.58
N GLN A 39 6.86 -12.58 -1.09
CA GLN A 39 5.65 -11.91 -1.57
C GLN A 39 5.91 -10.40 -1.71
N PRO A 40 6.28 -9.91 -2.91
CA PRO A 40 6.22 -8.50 -3.23
C PRO A 40 4.78 -8.08 -3.57
N LEU A 41 4.40 -6.88 -3.14
CA LEU A 41 3.12 -6.26 -3.46
C LEU A 41 3.29 -4.75 -3.59
N PHE A 42 2.82 -4.19 -4.70
CA PHE A 42 2.79 -2.77 -5.00
C PHE A 42 1.37 -2.43 -5.47
N SER A 43 0.71 -1.48 -4.82
CA SER A 43 -0.64 -1.06 -5.19
C SER A 43 -0.77 0.45 -5.07
N THR A 44 -1.10 1.12 -6.18
CA THR A 44 -1.34 2.56 -6.19
C THR A 44 -2.77 2.84 -6.56
N GLY A 45 -3.40 3.78 -5.86
CA GLY A 45 -4.70 4.33 -6.22
C GLY A 45 -4.59 5.81 -6.52
N LYS A 46 -5.13 6.22 -7.66
CA LYS A 46 -5.33 7.62 -8.01
C LYS A 46 -6.83 7.89 -8.08
N TYR A 47 -7.26 8.87 -7.31
CA TYR A 47 -8.59 9.43 -7.36
C TYR A 47 -8.56 10.71 -8.18
N ASP A 48 -9.51 10.84 -9.07
CA ASP A 48 -9.77 12.06 -9.81
C ASP A 48 -11.27 12.26 -10.03
N THR A 49 -11.63 13.31 -10.77
CA THR A 49 -13.03 13.56 -11.15
C THR A 49 -13.96 13.59 -9.94
N PHE A 50 -13.59 14.38 -8.94
CA PHE A 50 -14.41 14.56 -7.74
C PHE A 50 -15.78 15.13 -8.13
N LYS A 51 -16.84 14.58 -7.53
CA LYS A 51 -18.23 14.86 -7.90
C LYS A 51 -19.18 14.68 -6.71
N GLN A 52 -20.36 15.27 -6.81
CA GLN A 52 -21.47 15.06 -5.88
C GLN A 52 -22.72 14.59 -6.62
N LEU A 53 -23.66 14.00 -5.89
CA LEU A 53 -24.97 13.66 -6.44
C LEU A 53 -25.83 14.92 -6.60
N LYS A 54 -26.46 15.06 -7.76
CA LYS A 54 -27.47 16.10 -8.01
C LYS A 54 -28.79 15.81 -7.31
N LYS A 55 -29.13 14.54 -7.15
CA LYS A 55 -30.39 14.10 -6.54
C LYS A 55 -30.16 12.84 -5.71
N ALA A 56 -30.82 12.76 -4.55
CA ALA A 56 -30.81 11.56 -3.73
C ALA A 56 -31.38 10.34 -4.50
N GLY A 57 -30.71 9.20 -4.39
CA GLY A 57 -31.14 7.96 -5.03
C GLY A 57 -31.00 7.93 -6.56
N SER A 58 -30.30 8.88 -7.18
CA SER A 58 -29.97 8.84 -8.60
C SER A 58 -28.47 8.61 -8.83
N MET A 59 -28.10 8.38 -10.09
CA MET A 59 -26.71 8.32 -10.57
C MET A 59 -26.33 9.59 -11.34
N ASP A 60 -27.05 10.69 -11.10
CA ASP A 60 -26.78 11.97 -11.75
C ASP A 60 -25.74 12.73 -10.95
N TYR A 61 -24.57 12.93 -11.55
CA TYR A 61 -23.44 13.57 -10.90
C TYR A 61 -23.24 15.00 -11.37
N GLU A 62 -22.83 15.84 -10.44
CA GLU A 62 -22.22 17.13 -10.70
C GLU A 62 -20.72 17.02 -10.41
N VAL A 63 -19.91 17.17 -11.46
CA VAL A 63 -18.46 17.07 -11.38
C VAL A 63 -17.89 18.43 -10.96
N TYR A 64 -17.06 18.42 -9.91
CA TYR A 64 -16.38 19.62 -9.45
C TYR A 64 -15.40 20.15 -10.49
N GLY A 65 -15.33 21.47 -10.65
CA GLY A 65 -14.56 22.12 -11.73
C GLY A 65 -15.33 22.29 -13.03
N LYS A 66 -16.63 21.93 -13.06
CA LYS A 66 -17.55 22.15 -14.17
C LYS A 66 -18.79 22.89 -13.70
N ASN A 67 -19.50 23.54 -14.64
CA ASN A 67 -20.81 24.16 -14.40
C ASN A 67 -20.84 25.11 -13.19
N GLY A 68 -19.83 25.97 -13.04
CA GLY A 68 -19.74 26.96 -11.96
C GLY A 68 -19.18 26.45 -10.64
N SER A 69 -18.97 25.14 -10.49
CA SER A 69 -18.19 24.60 -9.37
C SER A 69 -16.69 24.65 -9.65
N SER A 70 -15.88 24.64 -8.60
CA SER A 70 -14.42 24.58 -8.70
C SER A 70 -13.81 23.53 -7.79
N ILE A 71 -12.66 23.06 -8.21
CA ILE A 71 -11.77 22.23 -7.43
C ILE A 71 -10.34 22.67 -7.71
N THR A 72 -9.57 22.90 -6.65
CA THR A 72 -8.17 23.30 -6.77
C THR A 72 -7.34 22.45 -5.82
N TYR A 73 -6.27 21.86 -6.34
CA TYR A 73 -5.33 21.09 -5.52
C TYR A 73 -4.39 22.04 -4.77
N LEU A 74 -4.36 21.92 -3.45
CA LEU A 74 -3.49 22.66 -2.55
C LEU A 74 -2.33 21.76 -2.11
N SER A 75 -1.15 21.99 -2.70
CA SER A 75 0.04 21.18 -2.43
C SER A 75 0.55 21.32 -0.99
N GLU A 76 0.30 22.46 -0.34
CA GLU A 76 0.74 22.74 1.04
C GLU A 76 0.11 21.78 2.05
N ASN A 77 -1.18 21.47 1.88
CA ASN A 77 -1.95 20.63 2.79
C ASN A 77 -2.25 19.24 2.20
N ASN A 78 -1.72 18.91 1.03
CA ASN A 78 -2.04 17.69 0.29
C ASN A 78 -3.56 17.44 0.21
N SER A 79 -4.30 18.47 -0.21
CA SER A 79 -5.77 18.47 -0.16
C SER A 79 -6.36 19.17 -1.38
N TYR A 80 -7.65 18.99 -1.61
CA TYR A 80 -8.42 19.67 -2.65
C TYR A 80 -9.38 20.65 -1.99
N SER A 81 -9.28 21.93 -2.33
CA SER A 81 -10.29 22.93 -2.01
C SER A 81 -11.41 22.85 -3.03
N VAL A 82 -12.64 22.68 -2.54
CA VAL A 82 -13.83 22.57 -3.38
C VAL A 82 -14.81 23.69 -3.04
N VAL A 83 -15.26 24.37 -4.10
CA VAL A 83 -16.35 25.34 -4.02
C VAL A 83 -17.48 24.86 -4.94
N PRO A 84 -18.58 24.32 -4.38
CA PRO A 84 -19.67 23.81 -5.20
C PRO A 84 -20.47 24.92 -5.89
N SER A 85 -21.17 24.55 -6.96
CA SER A 85 -21.92 25.46 -7.84
C SER A 85 -23.16 26.09 -7.17
N ASP A 86 -23.69 25.46 -6.11
CA ASP A 86 -24.81 26.00 -5.32
C ASP A 86 -24.39 27.16 -4.42
N LEU A 87 -23.09 27.45 -4.35
CA LEU A 87 -22.53 28.64 -3.74
C LEU A 87 -22.16 29.61 -4.87
N ASN A 88 -22.71 30.83 -4.84
CA ASN A 88 -22.36 31.90 -5.77
C ASN A 88 -20.93 32.40 -5.50
N ALA A 89 -19.95 31.56 -5.80
CA ALA A 89 -18.55 31.92 -5.86
C ALA A 89 -18.38 32.91 -7.00
N GLY A 90 -18.63 34.20 -6.73
CA GLY A 90 -18.22 35.28 -7.62
C GLY A 90 -16.70 35.30 -7.80
N ASN A 91 -16.12 36.45 -8.18
CA ASN A 91 -14.67 36.63 -8.36
C ASN A 91 -13.80 36.51 -7.08
N TYR A 92 -14.31 35.93 -5.99
CA TYR A 92 -13.56 35.75 -4.74
C TYR A 92 -12.71 34.47 -4.83
N GLY A 93 -11.42 34.57 -4.50
CA GLY A 93 -10.47 33.47 -4.57
C GLY A 93 -10.91 32.22 -3.79
N TRP A 94 -10.51 31.06 -4.31
CA TRP A 94 -11.01 29.71 -3.99
C TRP A 94 -10.71 29.17 -2.58
N ILE A 95 -9.97 29.90 -1.76
CA ILE A 95 -9.51 29.45 -0.43
C ILE A 95 -10.23 30.30 0.62
N GLY A 96 -10.99 29.63 1.50
CA GLY A 96 -11.72 30.31 2.59
C GLY A 96 -13.10 30.86 2.21
N TYR A 97 -13.64 30.49 1.05
CA TYR A 97 -15.00 30.88 0.67
C TYR A 97 -16.04 30.31 1.65
N PRO A 98 -16.99 31.10 2.19
CA PRO A 98 -18.03 30.61 3.08
C PRO A 98 -18.84 29.47 2.43
N GLY A 99 -18.74 28.25 2.97
CA GLY A 99 -19.40 27.05 2.44
C GLY A 99 -18.53 26.17 1.53
N GLY A 100 -17.34 26.63 1.14
CA GLY A 100 -16.29 25.78 0.58
C GLY A 100 -15.74 24.82 1.64
N TYR A 101 -15.15 23.71 1.20
CA TYR A 101 -14.60 22.70 2.10
C TYR A 101 -13.37 22.02 1.49
N LEU A 102 -12.58 21.38 2.35
CA LEU A 102 -11.38 20.64 1.96
C LEU A 102 -11.67 19.15 1.88
N ILE A 103 -11.00 18.50 0.93
CA ILE A 103 -10.95 17.04 0.80
C ILE A 103 -9.48 16.64 0.87
N ASP A 104 -9.09 15.85 1.87
CA ASP A 104 -7.74 15.29 1.92
C ASP A 104 -7.48 14.45 0.68
N ASN A 105 -6.28 14.56 0.11
CA ASN A 105 -5.91 13.81 -1.08
C ASN A 105 -5.98 12.30 -0.80
N PRO A 106 -6.94 11.57 -1.39
CA PRO A 106 -7.15 10.15 -1.07
C PRO A 106 -6.24 9.22 -1.87
N ASN A 107 -5.34 9.77 -2.70
CA ASN A 107 -4.38 8.98 -3.45
C ASN A 107 -3.48 8.19 -2.50
N PHE A 108 -3.21 6.94 -2.85
CA PHE A 108 -2.35 6.08 -2.04
C PHE A 108 -1.31 5.37 -2.90
N ASN A 109 -0.23 4.94 -2.26
CA ASN A 109 0.77 4.03 -2.81
C ASN A 109 1.20 3.08 -1.70
N TYR A 110 0.70 1.85 -1.73
CA TYR A 110 1.00 0.81 -0.75
C TYR A 110 2.02 -0.16 -1.32
N LYS A 111 3.13 -0.35 -0.61
CA LYS A 111 4.21 -1.26 -1.01
C LYS A 111 4.50 -2.16 0.18
N SER A 112 4.62 -3.46 -0.07
CA SER A 112 5.03 -4.41 0.95
C SER A 112 5.90 -5.51 0.38
N PHE A 113 6.90 -5.92 1.15
CA PHE A 113 7.74 -7.06 0.84
C PHE A 113 7.79 -7.97 2.06
N LYS A 114 7.43 -9.24 1.86
CA LYS A 114 7.48 -10.27 2.90
C LYS A 114 8.37 -11.40 2.42
N ALA A 115 9.27 -11.88 3.26
CA ALA A 115 10.09 -13.05 2.98
C ALA A 115 10.21 -13.95 4.21
N ASN A 116 10.18 -15.26 3.98
CA ASN A 116 10.42 -16.29 4.99
C ASN A 116 11.38 -17.33 4.42
N MET A 117 12.37 -17.71 5.22
CA MET A 117 13.39 -18.69 4.86
C MET A 117 13.56 -19.70 5.98
N VAL A 118 13.60 -20.98 5.63
CA VAL A 118 13.91 -22.08 6.54
C VAL A 118 14.98 -22.94 5.89
N LEU A 119 16.17 -22.94 6.47
CA LEU A 119 17.25 -23.86 6.13
C LEU A 119 17.26 -25.00 7.15
N ARG A 120 17.26 -26.24 6.67
CA ARG A 120 17.49 -27.45 7.48
C ARG A 120 18.77 -28.11 7.00
N TRP A 121 19.67 -28.36 7.93
CA TRP A 121 20.91 -29.09 7.68
C TRP A 121 21.10 -30.21 8.70
N GLU A 122 21.29 -31.44 8.24
CA GLU A 122 21.74 -32.56 9.05
C GLU A 122 23.25 -32.71 8.87
N PHE A 123 24.01 -32.24 9.86
CA PHE A 123 25.47 -32.14 9.77
C PHE A 123 26.19 -33.41 10.23
N ASN A 124 25.54 -34.19 11.09
CA ASN A 124 25.91 -35.56 11.47
C ASN A 124 24.63 -36.41 11.52
N PRO A 125 24.72 -37.74 11.36
CA PRO A 125 23.56 -38.62 11.54
C PRO A 125 22.86 -38.34 12.88
N GLY A 126 21.58 -38.00 12.83
CA GLY A 126 20.78 -37.66 14.01
C GLY A 126 21.02 -36.26 14.61
N SER A 127 21.92 -35.45 14.04
CA SER A 127 22.19 -34.08 14.48
C SER A 127 21.77 -33.06 13.42
N THR A 128 20.86 -32.16 13.77
CA THR A 128 20.23 -31.22 12.84
C THR A 128 20.35 -29.77 13.31
N LEU A 129 20.57 -28.87 12.36
CA LEU A 129 20.50 -27.42 12.52
C LEU A 129 19.33 -26.89 11.68
N TYR A 130 18.55 -26.01 12.28
CA TYR A 130 17.57 -25.18 11.59
C TYR A 130 17.96 -23.72 11.71
N PHE A 131 17.96 -23.01 10.59
CA PHE A 131 18.08 -21.56 10.53
C PHE A 131 16.81 -20.99 9.90
N VAL A 132 16.11 -20.15 10.64
CA VAL A 132 14.87 -19.50 10.21
C VAL A 132 15.09 -18.00 10.16
N TRP A 133 14.69 -17.39 9.05
CA TRP A 133 14.71 -15.94 8.85
C TRP A 133 13.35 -15.47 8.34
N THR A 134 12.77 -14.52 9.04
CA THR A 134 11.55 -13.82 8.64
C THR A 134 11.86 -12.34 8.45
N HIS A 135 11.35 -11.77 7.37
CA HIS A 135 11.60 -10.40 6.95
C HIS A 135 10.32 -9.74 6.46
N ASP A 136 10.04 -8.54 6.94
CA ASP A 136 8.96 -7.70 6.43
C ASP A 136 9.37 -6.23 6.28
N LYS A 137 8.81 -5.60 5.24
CA LYS A 137 8.94 -4.17 4.93
C LYS A 137 7.63 -3.63 4.38
N GLN A 138 7.32 -2.38 4.72
CA GLN A 138 6.21 -1.63 4.16
C GLN A 138 6.60 -0.17 3.89
N ASP A 139 6.03 0.43 2.84
CA ASP A 139 6.24 1.84 2.50
C ASP A 139 4.98 2.43 1.86
N PHE A 140 4.71 3.70 2.16
CA PHE A 140 3.51 4.43 1.72
C PHE A 140 3.79 5.68 0.87
N ARG A 141 5.06 5.99 0.57
CA ARG A 141 5.48 7.26 -0.03
C ARG A 141 5.15 7.32 -1.53
N ASN A 142 4.98 8.53 -2.05
CA ASN A 142 4.71 8.83 -3.47
C ASN A 142 3.33 8.33 -3.97
N PRO A 143 2.21 8.84 -3.43
CA PRO A 143 0.86 8.40 -3.80
C PRO A 143 0.48 8.70 -5.27
N GLY A 144 -0.45 7.90 -5.82
CA GLY A 144 -1.17 8.24 -7.07
C GLY A 144 -0.50 7.85 -8.39
N THR A 145 0.78 7.44 -8.41
CA THR A 145 1.40 6.91 -9.63
C THR A 145 2.28 5.70 -9.34
N LEU A 146 2.05 4.59 -10.04
CA LEU A 146 2.91 3.41 -9.96
C LEU A 146 4.17 3.62 -10.82
N ARG A 147 5.33 3.60 -10.17
CA ARG A 147 6.64 3.67 -10.80
C ARG A 147 7.48 2.49 -10.32
N LEU A 148 7.17 1.29 -10.81
CA LEU A 148 7.71 0.01 -10.33
C LEU A 148 9.19 0.04 -9.90
N ASN A 149 10.10 0.53 -10.76
CA ASN A 149 11.53 0.57 -10.42
C ASN A 149 11.84 1.50 -9.22
N LYS A 150 11.23 2.70 -9.17
CA LYS A 150 11.41 3.64 -8.07
C LYS A 150 10.70 3.16 -6.80
N ASP A 151 9.51 2.61 -6.94
CA ASP A 151 8.76 2.06 -5.82
C ASP A 151 9.49 0.87 -5.19
N PHE A 152 10.09 0.01 -6.01
CA PHE A 152 10.95 -1.07 -5.55
C PHE A 152 12.19 -0.54 -4.80
N SER A 153 12.92 0.45 -5.35
CA SER A 153 14.05 1.09 -4.65
C SER A 153 13.62 1.67 -3.31
N SER A 154 12.52 2.42 -3.28
CA SER A 154 12.01 3.03 -2.04
C SER A 154 11.59 2.00 -0.99
N LEU A 155 11.07 0.84 -1.43
CA LEU A 155 10.73 -0.27 -0.55
C LEU A 155 11.99 -0.97 -0.01
N MET A 156 13.05 -1.08 -0.82
CA MET A 156 14.32 -1.64 -0.36
C MET A 156 15.04 -0.71 0.63
N GLU A 157 14.86 0.60 0.53
CA GLU A 157 15.35 1.60 1.49
C GLU A 157 14.50 1.68 2.77
N ALA A 158 13.23 1.24 2.74
CA ALA A 158 12.36 1.28 3.91
C ALA A 158 12.92 0.43 5.07
N PRO A 159 12.71 0.84 6.33
CA PRO A 159 13.21 0.11 7.49
C PRO A 159 12.61 -1.31 7.53
N PRO A 160 13.43 -2.37 7.61
CA PRO A 160 12.95 -3.73 7.79
C PRO A 160 12.67 -4.08 9.24
N ASN A 161 11.72 -4.99 9.42
CA ASN A 161 11.69 -5.88 10.56
C ASN A 161 12.31 -7.22 10.17
N ASN A 162 13.29 -7.68 10.94
CA ASN A 162 13.93 -8.98 10.75
C ASN A 162 13.82 -9.80 12.03
N ILE A 163 13.46 -11.07 11.90
CA ILE A 163 13.46 -12.05 12.98
C ILE A 163 14.33 -13.22 12.55
N PHE A 164 15.24 -13.64 13.43
CA PHE A 164 16.14 -14.76 13.21
C PHE A 164 15.95 -15.80 14.32
N LEU A 165 15.94 -17.07 13.95
CA LEU A 165 15.92 -18.19 14.91
C LEU A 165 16.90 -19.27 14.47
N VAL A 166 17.68 -19.75 15.42
CA VAL A 166 18.59 -20.87 15.24
C VAL A 166 18.19 -21.96 16.22
N LYS A 167 18.01 -23.17 15.72
CA LYS A 167 17.77 -24.36 16.55
C LYS A 167 18.80 -25.42 16.19
N VAL A 168 19.48 -25.94 17.21
CA VAL A 168 20.44 -27.03 17.06
C VAL A 168 19.97 -28.22 17.89
N SER A 169 20.08 -29.40 17.32
CA SER A 169 19.85 -30.68 17.99
C SER A 169 21.05 -31.56 17.69
N TYR A 170 21.71 -32.06 18.73
CA TYR A 170 22.94 -32.84 18.62
C TYR A 170 22.72 -34.20 19.28
N TRP A 171 23.10 -35.26 18.56
CA TRP A 171 23.08 -36.62 19.08
C TRP A 171 24.46 -36.99 19.63
N PHE A 172 24.53 -37.32 20.92
CA PHE A 172 25.75 -37.81 21.56
C PHE A 172 25.76 -39.34 21.52
N ASP A 173 26.77 -39.93 20.90
CA ASP A 173 27.04 -41.36 21.04
C ASP A 173 27.90 -41.59 22.29
N ALA A 174 27.32 -42.23 23.31
CA ALA A 174 27.98 -42.53 24.57
C ALA A 174 28.89 -43.79 24.51
N ALA A 175 28.92 -44.52 23.38
CA ALA A 175 29.62 -45.80 23.28
C ALA A 175 31.15 -45.70 23.03
N LYS A 176 31.74 -44.51 23.16
CA LYS A 176 33.19 -44.27 22.94
C LYS A 176 33.94 -43.72 24.16
N TRP A 177 33.35 -43.80 25.36
CA TRP A 177 34.03 -43.47 26.61
C TRP A 177 34.17 -44.72 27.49
#